data_AF-A0A3D4UH31-F1
#
_entry.id   AF-A0A3D4UH31-F1
#
_cell.length_a   1.000
_cell.length_b   1.000
_cell.length_c   1.000
_cell.angle_alpha   90.00
_cell.angle_beta   90.00
_cell.angle_gamma   90.00
#
_symmetry.space_group_name_H-M   'P 1'
#
loop_
_entity.id
_entity.type
_entity.pdbx_description
1 polymer ?
#
loop_
_entity_poly.entity_id
_entity_poly.type
_entity_poly.pdbx_seq_one_letter_code
_entity_poly.pdbx_strand_id
1 'polypeptide(L)' 'MPQAQHENISGWASRIDTVLSNIENPIVRRVVVVESTSSTQDAAIEFARDRQGLLLIASEQTAGRG' A
#
# COMPACT_ATOMS: atom_id res chain seq x y z
N MET A 1 -8.35 23.38 13.78
CA MET A 1 -7.66 22.08 13.89
C MET A 1 -6.45 22.12 12.96
N PRO A 2 -5.25 21.74 13.41
CA PRO A 2 -4.12 21.64 12.48
C PRO A 2 -4.48 20.58 11.43
N GLN A 3 -4.42 20.96 10.15
CA GLN A 3 -4.52 20.00 9.05
C GLN A 3 -3.37 19.00 9.23
N ALA A 4 -3.69 17.70 9.31
CA ALA A 4 -2.67 16.67 9.15
C ALA A 4 -1.97 16.95 7.82
N GLN A 5 -0.65 17.17 7.85
CA GLN A 5 0.11 17.24 6.61
C GLN A 5 -0.06 15.89 5.90
N HIS A 6 -0.76 15.89 4.76
CA HIS A 6 -0.80 14.72 3.89
C HIS A 6 0.63 14.37 3.52
N GLU A 7 1.07 13.19 3.93
CA GLU A 7 2.39 12.69 3.55
C GLU A 7 2.40 12.49 2.03
N ASN A 8 3.44 13.00 1.36
CA ASN A 8 3.57 12.80 -0.07
C ASN A 8 4.03 11.36 -0.33
N ILE A 9 3.07 10.51 -0.68
CA ILE A 9 3.33 9.09 -0.99
C ILE A 9 3.79 8.87 -2.45
N SER A 10 3.96 9.93 -3.23
CA SER A 10 4.46 9.86 -4.60
C SER A 10 5.87 9.24 -4.59
N GLY A 11 6.01 8.10 -5.26
CA GLY A 11 7.29 7.38 -5.37
C GLY A 11 7.52 6.31 -4.29
N TRP A 12 6.60 6.11 -3.34
CA TRP A 12 6.73 5.06 -2.33
C TRP A 12 6.83 3.66 -2.93
N ALA A 13 6.03 3.37 -3.96
CA ALA A 13 6.08 2.06 -4.64
C ALA A 13 7.52 1.73 -5.10
N SER A 14 8.16 2.66 -5.81
CA SER A 14 9.54 2.51 -6.30
C SER A 14 10.57 2.37 -5.17
N ARG A 15 10.42 3.16 -4.10
CA ARG A 15 11.31 3.08 -2.92
C ARG A 15 11.17 1.72 -2.22
N ILE A 16 9.95 1.22 -2.07
CA ILE A 16 9.69 -0.08 -1.45
C ILE A 16 10.21 -1.21 -2.34
N ASP A 17 9.94 -1.16 -3.65
CA ASP A 17 10.47 -2.15 -4.60
C ASP A 17 12.00 -2.22 -4.55
N THR A 18 12.68 -1.08 -4.43
CA THR A 18 14.14 -1.01 -4.27
C THR A 18 14.61 -1.66 -2.96
N VAL A 19 13.85 -1.53 -1.86
CA VAL A 19 14.18 -2.20 -0.60
C VAL A 19 13.93 -3.70 -0.70
N LEU A 20 12.79 -4.10 -1.28
CA LEU A 20 12.42 -5.50 -1.46
C LEU A 20 13.42 -6.26 -2.34
N SER A 21 14.04 -5.61 -3.34
CA SER A 21 15.07 -6.25 -4.16
C SER A 21 16.35 -6.62 -3.41
N ASN A 22 16.56 -6.04 -2.22
CA ASN A 22 17.71 -6.34 -1.36
C ASN A 22 17.41 -7.39 -0.28
N ILE A 23 16.16 -7.86 -0.19
CA ILE A 23 15.76 -8.89 0.78
C ILE A 23 15.80 -10.25 0.09
N GLU A 24 16.45 -11.23 0.73
CA GLU A 24 16.42 -12.61 0.25
C GLU A 24 15.01 -13.19 0.48
N ASN A 25 14.35 -13.63 -0.61
CA ASN A 25 13.01 -14.23 -0.61
C ASN A 25 11.90 -13.40 0.09
N PRO A 26 11.57 -12.20 -0.42
CA PRO A 26 10.53 -11.37 0.20
C PRO A 26 9.14 -12.01 0.06
N ILE A 27 8.34 -11.94 1.14
CA ILE A 27 6.92 -12.34 1.13
C ILE A 27 6.12 -11.42 0.20
N VAL A 28 6.44 -10.13 0.20
CA VAL A 28 5.85 -9.14 -0.70
C VAL A 28 6.45 -9.32 -2.10
N ARG A 29 5.58 -9.57 -3.08
CA ARG A 29 5.89 -9.76 -4.50
C ARG A 29 5.37 -8.63 -5.39
N ARG A 30 4.46 -7.81 -4.87
CA ARG A 30 3.85 -6.69 -5.58
C ARG A 30 3.48 -5.60 -4.60
N VAL A 31 3.82 -4.37 -4.95
CA VAL A 31 3.46 -3.16 -4.19
C VAL A 31 2.43 -2.36 -4.98
N VAL A 32 1.36 -1.94 -4.31
CA VAL A 32 0.35 -1.02 -4.85
C VAL A 32 0.21 0.13 -3.87
N VAL A 33 0.38 1.35 -4.37
CA VAL A 33 0.27 2.58 -3.58
C VAL A 33 -0.84 3.42 -4.19
N VAL A 34 -1.83 3.79 -3.39
CA VAL A 34 -2.99 4.60 -3.81
C VAL A 34 -3.13 5.82 -2.92
N GLU A 35 -3.64 6.93 -3.45
CA GLU A 35 -3.86 8.13 -2.64
C GLU A 35 -4.96 7.91 -1.60
N SER A 36 -6.10 7.38 -2.03
CA SER A 36 -7.25 7.17 -1.16
C SER A 36 -7.97 5.88 -1.52
N THR A 37 -8.49 5.19 -0.50
CA THR A 37 -9.37 4.03 -0.63
C THR A 37 -10.41 4.06 0.49
N SER A 38 -11.54 3.37 0.34
CA SER A 38 -12.46 3.17 1.47
C SER A 38 -11.81 2.30 2.55
N SER A 39 -11.22 1.18 2.14
CA SER A 39 -10.56 0.21 3.01
C SER A 39 -9.37 -0.39 2.28
N THR A 40 -8.19 -0.35 2.92
CA THR A 40 -6.99 -1.00 2.39
C THR A 40 -7.16 -2.51 2.32
N GLN A 41 -7.93 -3.10 3.25
CA GLN A 41 -8.21 -4.54 3.27
C GLN A 41 -9.11 -4.96 2.10
N ASP A 42 -10.20 -4.22 1.87
CA ASP A 42 -11.13 -4.54 0.77
C ASP A 42 -10.43 -4.34 -0.59
N ALA A 43 -9.69 -3.26 -0.73
CA ALA A 43 -8.87 -3.01 -1.92
C ALA A 43 -7.81 -4.10 -2.11
N ALA A 44 -7.11 -4.53 -1.05
CA ALA A 44 -6.11 -5.58 -1.16
C ALA A 44 -6.70 -6.89 -1.68
N ILE A 45 -7.91 -7.27 -1.21
CA ILE A 45 -8.63 -8.44 -1.72
C ILE A 45 -8.90 -8.30 -3.22
N GLU A 46 -9.38 -7.15 -3.67
CA GLU A 46 -9.66 -6.89 -5.08
C GLU A 46 -8.39 -6.89 -5.95
N PHE A 47 -7.33 -6.22 -5.50
CA PHE A 47 -6.07 -6.10 -6.24
C PHE A 47 -5.27 -7.40 -6.28
N ALA A 48 -5.41 -8.26 -5.26
CA ALA A 48 -4.70 -9.53 -5.17
C ALA A 48 -5.14 -10.50 -6.28
N ARG A 49 -6.44 -10.54 -6.65
CA ARG A 49 -6.99 -11.46 -7.68
C ARG A 49 -6.44 -12.88 -7.55
N ASP A 50 -6.57 -13.46 -6.35
CA ASP A 50 -6.09 -14.81 -5.97
C ASP A 50 -4.55 -15.00 -5.96
N ARG A 51 -3.77 -13.92 -6.03
CA ARG A 51 -2.30 -13.97 -5.89
C ARG A 51 -1.86 -13.56 -4.50
N GLN A 52 -0.89 -14.27 -3.95
CA GLN A 52 -0.26 -13.95 -2.67
C GLN A 52 0.83 -12.87 -2.80
N GLY A 53 1.18 -12.24 -1.68
CA GLY A 53 2.30 -11.31 -1.60
C GLY A 53 2.01 -9.89 -2.09
N LEU A 54 0.75 -9.44 -2.05
CA LEU A 54 0.41 -8.04 -2.29
C LEU A 54 0.64 -7.21 -1.00
N LEU A 55 1.39 -6.11 -1.12
CA LEU A 55 1.39 -5.01 -0.17
C LEU A 55 0.61 -3.83 -0.77
N LEU A 56 -0.47 -3.42 -0.12
CA LEU A 56 -1.25 -2.25 -0.50
C LEU A 56 -1.11 -1.16 0.56
N ILE A 57 -0.77 0.05 0.13
CA ILE A 57 -0.61 1.23 0.99
C ILE A 57 -1.55 2.31 0.45
N ALA A 58 -2.27 2.96 1.36
CA ALA A 58 -3.09 4.13 1.05
C ALA A 58 -2.67 5.32 1.92
N SER A 59 -2.65 6.53 1.35
CA SER A 59 -2.47 7.77 2.14
C SER A 59 -3.66 8.00 3.07
N GLU A 60 -4.85 7.69 2.57
CA GLU A 60 -6.12 7.89 3.26
C GLU A 60 -7.01 6.65 3.19
N GLN A 61 -7.65 6.33 4.33
CA GLN A 61 -8.78 5.40 4.40
C GLN A 61 -10.03 6.15 4.86
N THR A 62 -11.09 6.13 4.05
CA THR A 62 -12.35 6.81 4.40
C THR A 62 -13.29 5.94 5.24
N ALA A 63 -13.05 4.63 5.31
CA ALA A 63 -13.87 3.65 6.06
C ALA A 63 -13.00 2.52 6.63
N GLY A 64 -11.92 2.86 7.35
CA GLY A 64 -11.10 1.88 8.08
C GLY A 64 -11.91 1.13 9.15
N ARG A 65 -11.74 -0.19 9.23
CA ARG A 65 -12.64 -1.05 10.03
C ARG A 65 -12.15 -1.44 11.43
N GLY A 66 -10.94 -1.02 11.81
CA GLY A 66 -10.35 -1.31 13.12
C GLY A 66 -9.82 -2.74 13.25
#